data_AF-A0A656K1Z2-F1
#
_entry.id   AF-A0A656K1Z2-F1
#
_cell.length_a   1.000
_cell.length_b   1.000
_cell.length_c   1.000
_cell.angle_alpha   90.00
_cell.angle_beta   90.00
_cell.angle_gamma   90.00
#
_symmetry.space_group_name_H-M   'P 1'
#
loop_
_entity.id
_entity.type
_entity.pdbx_description
1 polymer ?
#
loop_
_entity_poly.entity_id
_entity_poly.type
_entity_poly.pdbx_seq_one_letter_code
_entity_poly.pdbx_strand_id
1 'polypeptide(L)'
;ALPILRVATRQQSGFVEDLLRSQVADRTNWRALLKGDAQPVDLKAIRQELFDSCGAGLLGLQERFGLQAIQLLHDAEPVEFRYPVEAYPTKIVSFNLDKNPIAEGTLLGIKGQYLIFDTGVINIRKYTAYQLAVHQ
;
A
#
# COMPACT_ATOMS: atom_id res chain seq x y z
N ALA A 1 -4.90 2.09 7.85
CA ALA A 1 -3.43 2.13 8.00
C ALA A 1 -3.10 2.61 9.40
N LEU A 2 -1.96 2.20 9.96
CA LEU A 2 -1.50 2.66 11.27
C LEU A 2 -0.05 3.15 11.11
N PRO A 3 0.25 4.45 11.31
CA PRO A 3 1.63 4.89 11.35
C PRO A 3 2.29 4.36 12.62
N ILE A 4 3.40 3.64 12.46
CA ILE A 4 4.10 3.00 13.58
C ILE A 4 5.43 3.68 13.94
N LEU A 5 6.06 4.39 13.00
CA LEU A 5 7.28 5.14 13.22
C LEU A 5 7.23 6.54 12.59
N ARG A 6 7.91 7.50 13.21
CA ARG A 6 8.27 8.80 12.62
C ARG A 6 9.79 8.82 12.44
N VAL A 7 10.23 9.14 11.23
CA VAL A 7 11.66 9.22 10.89
C VAL A 7 12.02 10.60 10.35
N ALA A 8 13.23 11.07 10.63
CA ALA A 8 13.67 12.41 10.21
C ALA A 8 14.04 12.49 8.72
N THR A 9 14.48 11.39 8.11
CA THR A 9 14.89 11.35 6.70
C THR A 9 14.37 10.12 5.95
N ARG A 10 14.28 10.24 4.62
CA ARG A 10 13.92 9.10 3.74
C ARG A 10 14.90 7.94 3.84
N GLN A 11 16.19 8.22 4.02
CA GLN A 11 17.21 7.16 4.17
C GLN A 11 16.95 6.32 5.43
N GLN A 12 16.60 6.97 6.55
CA GLN A 12 16.24 6.28 7.79
C GLN A 12 14.96 5.45 7.63
N SER A 13 13.97 5.93 6.86
CA SER A 13 12.81 5.11 6.47
C SER A 13 13.26 3.82 5.80
N GLY A 14 14.20 3.91 4.84
CA GLY A 14 14.74 2.74 4.14
C GLY A 14 15.41 1.72 5.08
N PHE A 15 16.18 2.18 6.07
CA PHE A 15 16.78 1.28 7.07
C PHE A 15 15.72 0.61 7.96
N VAL A 16 14.69 1.33 8.36
CA VAL A 16 13.57 0.78 9.15
C VAL A 16 12.77 -0.23 8.30
N GLU A 17 12.44 0.12 7.06
CA GLU A 17 11.73 -0.77 6.14
C GLU A 17 12.51 -2.07 5.89
N ASP A 18 13.83 -1.98 5.72
CA ASP A 18 14.67 -3.16 5.52
C ASP A 18 14.72 -4.07 6.75
N LEU A 19 14.77 -3.49 7.96
CA LEU A 19 14.66 -4.25 9.22
C LEU A 19 13.31 -4.98 9.31
N LEU A 20 12.21 -4.27 9.03
CA LEU A 20 10.85 -4.82 9.13
C LEU A 20 10.51 -5.83 8.03
N ARG A 21 11.26 -5.84 6.91
CA ARG A 21 11.08 -6.76 5.78
C ARG A 21 11.09 -8.25 6.20
N SER A 22 11.79 -8.57 7.29
CA SER A 22 11.84 -9.93 7.84
C SER A 22 10.48 -10.41 8.40
N GLN A 23 9.63 -9.49 8.83
CA GLN A 23 8.34 -9.77 9.46
C GLN A 23 7.16 -9.45 8.54
N VAL A 24 7.31 -8.46 7.66
CA VAL A 24 6.25 -7.99 6.76
C VAL A 24 6.67 -8.17 5.31
N ALA A 25 5.84 -8.87 4.54
CA ALA A 25 6.08 -9.03 3.12
C ALA A 25 5.98 -7.68 2.38
N ASP A 26 7.03 -7.36 1.62
CA ASP A 26 7.15 -6.13 0.81
C ASP A 26 6.18 -6.10 -0.39
N ARG A 27 5.45 -7.19 -0.65
CA ARG A 27 4.60 -7.33 -1.83
C ARG A 27 3.12 -7.34 -1.49
N THR A 28 2.40 -6.38 -2.04
CA THR A 28 0.94 -6.41 -2.04
C THR A 28 0.44 -7.41 -3.09
N ASN A 29 -0.39 -8.37 -2.67
CA ASN A 29 -1.16 -9.19 -3.61
C ASN A 29 -2.29 -8.33 -4.21
N TRP A 30 -1.97 -7.63 -5.29
CA TRP A 30 -2.90 -6.69 -5.93
C TRP A 30 -4.19 -7.36 -6.43
N ARG A 31 -4.16 -8.66 -6.76
CA ARG A 31 -5.38 -9.40 -7.11
C ARG A 31 -6.29 -9.54 -5.91
N ALA A 32 -5.75 -9.88 -4.73
CA ALA A 32 -6.54 -9.93 -3.51
C ALA A 32 -7.11 -8.55 -3.15
N LEU A 33 -6.32 -7.48 -3.29
CA LEU A 33 -6.72 -6.10 -3.02
C LEU A 33 -7.99 -5.66 -3.80
N LEU A 34 -8.11 -6.10 -5.06
CA LEU A 34 -9.20 -5.70 -5.96
C LEU A 34 -10.39 -6.65 -5.95
N LYS A 35 -10.37 -7.74 -5.18
CA LYS A 35 -11.52 -8.68 -5.07
C LYS A 35 -12.60 -8.20 -4.10
N GLY A 36 -12.31 -7.21 -3.28
CA GLY A 36 -13.22 -6.76 -2.23
C GLY A 36 -12.45 -6.06 -1.12
N ASP A 37 -13.13 -5.85 -0.01
CA ASP A 37 -12.50 -5.31 1.19
C ASP A 37 -11.64 -6.36 1.89
N ALA A 38 -10.55 -5.89 2.46
CA ALA A 38 -9.67 -6.73 3.26
C ALA A 38 -10.41 -7.12 4.55
N GLN A 39 -10.11 -8.32 5.05
CA GLN A 39 -10.61 -8.72 6.36
C GLN A 39 -10.06 -7.75 7.43
N PRO A 40 -10.88 -7.36 8.41
CA PRO A 40 -10.40 -6.55 9.53
C PRO A 40 -9.24 -7.26 10.23
N VAL A 41 -8.21 -6.49 10.57
CA VAL A 41 -7.04 -6.94 11.33
C VAL A 41 -6.76 -5.94 12.43
N ASP A 42 -6.35 -6.44 13.59
CA ASP A 42 -5.91 -5.59 14.69
C ASP A 42 -4.51 -5.03 14.38
N LEU A 43 -4.50 -3.83 13.79
CA LEU A 43 -3.26 -3.15 13.44
C LEU A 43 -2.42 -2.79 14.68
N LYS A 44 -3.04 -2.59 15.85
CA LYS A 44 -2.31 -2.26 17.08
C LYS A 44 -1.58 -3.49 17.61
N ALA A 45 -2.21 -4.65 17.59
CA ALA A 45 -1.59 -5.92 17.94
C ALA A 45 -0.40 -6.23 17.01
N ILE A 46 -0.59 -6.12 15.68
CA ILE A 46 0.48 -6.33 14.70
C ILE A 46 1.65 -5.36 14.92
N ARG A 47 1.37 -4.07 15.20
CA ARG A 47 2.43 -3.11 15.55
C ARG A 47 3.23 -3.58 16.77
N GLN A 48 2.56 -4.06 17.80
CA GLN A 48 3.23 -4.53 19.02
C GLN A 48 4.12 -5.73 18.71
N GLU A 49 3.62 -6.71 17.96
CA GLU A 49 4.41 -7.86 17.50
C GLU A 49 5.66 -7.43 16.71
N LEU A 50 5.55 -6.40 15.86
CA LEU A 50 6.69 -5.84 15.13
C LEU A 50 7.70 -5.16 16.05
N PHE A 51 7.25 -4.39 17.05
CA PHE A 51 8.15 -3.77 18.02
C PHE A 51 8.86 -4.79 18.89
N ASP A 52 8.17 -5.87 19.28
CA ASP A 52 8.76 -6.93 20.10
C ASP A 52 9.78 -7.74 19.29
N SER A 53 9.44 -8.12 18.06
CA SER A 53 10.31 -8.92 17.19
C SER A 53 11.50 -8.14 16.62
N CYS A 54 11.35 -6.84 16.32
CA CYS A 54 12.40 -6.00 15.76
C CYS A 54 13.02 -5.01 16.76
N GLY A 55 12.67 -5.09 18.05
CA GLY A 55 13.04 -4.10 19.06
C GLY A 55 14.55 -3.86 19.17
N ALA A 56 15.36 -4.93 19.16
CA ALA A 56 16.82 -4.80 19.21
C ALA A 56 17.38 -4.07 17.98
N GLY A 57 16.83 -4.33 16.78
CA GLY A 57 17.23 -3.64 15.55
C GLY A 57 16.81 -2.17 15.56
N LEU A 58 15.61 -1.88 16.07
CA LEU A 58 15.11 -0.51 16.21
C LEU A 58 15.97 0.30 17.19
N LEU A 59 16.36 -0.31 18.32
CA LEU A 59 17.27 0.30 19.28
C LEU A 59 18.63 0.60 18.64
N GLY A 60 19.22 -0.35 17.91
CA GLY A 60 20.48 -0.13 17.20
C GLY A 60 20.42 1.00 16.18
N LEU A 61 19.28 1.16 15.48
CA LEU A 61 19.06 2.30 14.59
C LEU A 61 18.92 3.62 15.37
N GLN A 62 18.25 3.62 16.53
CA GLN A 62 18.14 4.79 17.40
C GLN A 62 19.48 5.19 18.04
N GLU A 63 20.33 4.24 18.41
CA GLU A 63 21.69 4.50 18.90
C GLU A 63 22.55 5.14 17.81
N ARG A 64 22.43 4.65 16.57
CA ARG A 64 23.19 5.15 15.43
C ARG A 64 22.77 6.55 14.99
N PHE A 65 21.46 6.83 14.95
CA PHE A 65 20.92 8.06 14.36
C PHE A 65 20.34 9.04 15.39
N GLY A 66 20.19 8.62 16.64
CA GLY A 66 19.56 9.37 17.72
C GLY A 66 18.07 9.03 17.90
N LEU A 67 17.60 9.05 19.15
CA LEU A 67 16.20 8.79 19.52
C LEU A 67 15.20 9.72 18.82
N GLN A 68 15.59 10.96 18.56
CA GLN A 68 14.73 11.93 17.87
C GLN A 68 14.61 11.66 16.36
N ALA A 69 15.57 10.94 15.77
CA ALA A 69 15.57 10.64 14.35
C ALA A 69 14.66 9.47 14.00
N ILE A 70 14.41 8.56 14.94
CA ILE A 70 13.56 7.37 14.76
C ILE A 70 12.70 7.21 16.01
N GLN A 71 11.46 7.68 15.95
CA GLN A 71 10.51 7.67 17.05
C GLN A 71 9.44 6.61 16.83
N LEU A 72 9.20 5.78 17.85
CA LEU A 72 8.09 4.83 17.87
C LEU A 72 6.79 5.57 18.22
N LEU A 73 5.71 5.26 17.50
CA LEU A 73 4.41 5.88 17.68
C LEU A 73 3.43 4.92 18.38
N HIS A 74 3.54 4.82 19.71
CA HIS A 74 2.71 3.93 20.53
C HIS A 74 1.24 4.38 20.61
N ASP A 75 0.99 5.68 20.58
CA ASP A 75 -0.36 6.26 20.72
C ASP A 75 -1.03 6.58 19.38
N ALA A 76 -0.40 6.19 18.26
CA ALA A 76 -1.04 6.35 16.96
C ALA A 76 -2.31 5.50 16.87
N GLU A 77 -3.35 6.09 16.28
CA GLU A 77 -4.62 5.43 16.03
C GLU A 77 -4.73 4.93 14.59
N PRO A 78 -5.39 3.78 14.35
CA PRO A 78 -5.69 3.32 13.01
C PRO A 78 -6.52 4.35 12.24
N VAL A 79 -6.07 4.67 11.03
CA VAL A 79 -6.80 5.49 10.08
C VAL A 79 -7.54 4.56 9.11
N GLU A 80 -8.85 4.70 9.04
CA GLU A 80 -9.68 3.98 8.08
C GLU A 80 -9.78 4.72 6.75
N PHE A 81 -9.72 3.98 5.65
CA PHE A 81 -9.87 4.51 4.30
C PHE A 81 -11.00 3.76 3.61
N ARG A 82 -11.95 4.51 3.05
CA ARG A 82 -13.02 3.96 2.20
C ARG A 82 -12.74 4.35 0.77
N TYR A 83 -12.63 3.36 -0.09
CA TYR A 83 -12.45 3.57 -1.52
C TYR A 83 -13.82 3.67 -2.19
N PRO A 84 -14.02 4.61 -3.14
CA PRO A 84 -15.26 4.70 -3.88
C PRO A 84 -15.29 3.59 -4.93
N VAL A 85 -15.91 2.47 -4.57
CA VAL A 85 -16.11 1.30 -5.42
C VAL A 85 -17.59 0.91 -5.34
N GLU A 86 -18.29 1.03 -6.45
CA GLU A 86 -19.70 0.64 -6.57
C GLU A 86 -19.83 -0.88 -6.68
N ALA A 87 -18.95 -1.52 -7.46
CA ALA A 87 -18.93 -2.96 -7.61
C ALA A 87 -17.50 -3.50 -7.82
N TYR A 88 -17.18 -4.59 -7.11
CA TYR A 88 -15.93 -5.30 -7.27
C TYR A 88 -16.00 -6.31 -8.44
N PRO A 89 -14.93 -6.46 -9.23
CA PRO A 89 -14.92 -7.36 -10.38
C PRO A 89 -14.97 -8.82 -9.91
N THR A 90 -15.83 -9.63 -10.53
CA THR A 90 -15.91 -11.09 -10.30
C THR A 90 -14.65 -11.81 -10.79
N LYS A 91 -14.07 -11.31 -11.89
CA LYS A 91 -12.81 -11.78 -12.47
C LYS A 91 -11.89 -10.59 -12.71
N ILE A 92 -10.64 -10.72 -12.25
CA ILE A 92 -9.63 -9.67 -12.42
C ILE A 92 -8.92 -9.88 -13.76
N VAL A 93 -9.26 -9.05 -14.73
CA VAL A 93 -8.59 -8.95 -16.04
C VAL A 93 -7.87 -7.61 -16.09
N SER A 94 -6.55 -7.61 -16.26
CA SER A 94 -5.78 -6.37 -16.33
C SER A 94 -5.72 -5.86 -17.76
N PHE A 95 -6.09 -4.59 -17.97
CA PHE A 95 -5.80 -3.89 -19.21
C PHE A 95 -4.29 -3.74 -19.41
N ASN A 96 -3.85 -3.94 -20.65
CA ASN A 96 -2.47 -3.75 -21.06
C ASN A 96 -2.42 -2.95 -22.36
N LEU A 97 -2.14 -1.65 -22.25
CA LEU A 97 -2.11 -0.72 -23.38
C LEU A 97 -1.00 -1.01 -24.39
N ASP A 98 0.04 -1.76 -23.99
CA ASP A 98 1.10 -2.20 -24.90
C ASP A 98 0.61 -3.29 -25.86
N LYS A 99 -0.41 -4.06 -25.45
CA LYS A 99 -0.99 -5.16 -26.25
C LYS A 99 -2.27 -4.74 -26.96
N ASN A 100 -3.11 -3.98 -26.28
CA ASN A 100 -4.33 -3.40 -26.82
C ASN A 100 -4.40 -1.95 -26.33
N PRO A 101 -4.21 -0.94 -27.21
CA PRO A 101 -4.11 0.48 -26.82
C PRO A 101 -5.42 1.08 -26.30
N ILE A 102 -6.49 0.30 -26.24
CA ILE A 102 -7.80 0.72 -25.76
C ILE A 102 -8.13 -0.03 -24.45
N ALA A 103 -8.49 0.75 -23.43
CA ALA A 103 -9.15 0.26 -22.23
C ALA A 103 -10.51 0.97 -22.14
N GLU A 104 -11.59 0.21 -22.25
CA GLU A 104 -12.95 0.73 -22.37
C GLU A 104 -13.90 -0.06 -21.47
N GLY A 105 -14.99 0.58 -21.04
CA GLY A 105 -16.00 0.00 -20.16
C GLY A 105 -16.63 1.05 -19.25
N THR A 106 -17.50 0.61 -18.36
CA THR A 106 -18.11 1.45 -17.31
C THR A 106 -17.17 1.52 -16.12
N LEU A 107 -16.77 2.73 -15.69
CA LEU A 107 -15.97 2.90 -14.47
C LEU A 107 -16.83 2.58 -13.24
N LEU A 108 -16.50 1.52 -12.51
CA LEU A 108 -17.21 1.05 -11.31
C LEU A 108 -16.49 1.43 -10.01
N GLY A 109 -15.25 1.91 -10.08
CA GLY A 109 -14.57 2.37 -8.89
C GLY A 109 -13.08 2.65 -9.04
N ILE A 110 -12.49 3.15 -7.96
CA ILE A 110 -11.05 3.38 -7.83
C ILE A 110 -10.57 2.83 -6.49
N LYS A 111 -9.48 2.05 -6.52
CA LYS A 111 -8.84 1.48 -5.33
C LYS A 111 -7.32 1.63 -5.42
N GLY A 112 -6.78 2.59 -4.67
CA GLY A 112 -5.38 2.98 -4.75
C GLY A 112 -5.02 3.50 -6.15
N GLN A 113 -4.05 2.85 -6.81
CA GLN A 113 -3.60 3.20 -8.16
C GLN A 113 -4.39 2.54 -9.30
N TYR A 114 -5.45 1.80 -8.97
CA TYR A 114 -6.23 1.02 -9.92
C TYR A 114 -7.58 1.68 -10.20
N LEU A 115 -7.90 1.84 -11.47
CA LEU A 115 -9.29 2.06 -11.92
C LEU A 115 -9.92 0.69 -12.21
N ILE A 116 -11.19 0.55 -11.82
CA ILE A 116 -11.97 -0.68 -11.94
C ILE A 116 -13.11 -0.40 -12.93
N PHE A 117 -13.13 -1.15 -14.02
CA PHE A 117 -14.19 -1.16 -15.02
C PHE A 117 -14.96 -2.49 -14.95
N ASP A 118 -16.17 -2.51 -15.48
CA ASP A 118 -16.96 -3.73 -15.70
C ASP A 118 -16.25 -4.78 -16.58
N THR A 119 -15.41 -4.32 -17.50
CA THR A 119 -14.64 -5.12 -18.47
C THR A 119 -13.21 -5.47 -18.01
N GLY A 120 -12.69 -4.82 -16.96
CA GLY A 120 -11.31 -5.04 -16.50
C GLY A 120 -10.79 -4.00 -15.51
N VAL A 121 -9.53 -4.13 -15.11
CA VAL A 121 -8.87 -3.20 -14.19
C VAL A 121 -7.60 -2.64 -14.83
N ILE A 122 -7.24 -1.40 -14.53
CA ILE A 122 -6.01 -0.79 -15.05
C ILE A 122 -5.22 -0.13 -13.92
N ASN A 123 -3.92 -0.44 -13.85
CA ASN A 123 -2.99 0.25 -12.98
C ASN A 123 -2.48 1.51 -13.68
N ILE A 124 -2.97 2.68 -13.28
CA ILE A 124 -2.63 3.94 -13.95
C ILE A 124 -1.16 4.30 -13.76
N ARG A 125 -0.54 3.90 -12.63
CA ARG A 125 0.88 4.15 -12.38
C ARG A 125 1.80 3.50 -13.42
N LYS A 126 1.36 2.42 -14.09
CA LYS A 126 2.13 1.80 -15.18
C LYS A 126 2.32 2.77 -16.36
N TYR A 127 1.40 3.71 -16.56
CA TYR A 127 1.33 4.53 -17.77
C TYR A 127 1.72 5.99 -17.55
N THR A 128 2.48 6.31 -16.50
CA THR A 128 2.87 7.71 -16.18
C THR A 128 3.77 8.38 -17.23
N ALA A 129 4.39 7.60 -18.11
CA ALA A 129 5.24 8.09 -19.20
C ALA A 129 4.54 8.01 -20.58
N TYR A 130 3.23 7.77 -20.62
CA TYR A 130 2.45 7.65 -21.85
C TYR A 130 1.70 8.95 -22.11
N GLN A 131 1.50 9.27 -23.39
CA GLN A 131 0.48 10.21 -23.80
C GLN A 131 -0.84 9.44 -23.92
N LEU A 132 -1.84 9.82 -23.12
CA LEU A 132 -3.15 9.19 -23.09
C LEU A 132 -4.22 10.19 -23.53
N ALA A 133 -5.27 9.69 -24.17
CA ALA A 133 -6.49 10.44 -24.44
C ALA A 133 -7.66 9.74 -23.75
N VAL A 134 -8.60 10.52 -23.21
CA VAL A 134 -9.83 10.02 -22.60
C VAL A 134 -10.98 10.48 -23.49
N HIS A 135 -11.82 9.53 -23.90
CA HIS A 135 -12.99 9.76 -24.72
C HIS A 135 -14.24 9.37 -23.92
N GLN A 136 -15.32 10.15 -24.06
CA GLN A 136 -16.63 9.88 -23.46
C GLN A 136 -17.56 9.24 -24.48
#